data_AF-A0A518B067-F1
#
_entry.id   AF-A0A518B067-F1
#
_cell.length_a   1.000
_cell.length_b   1.000
_cell.length_c   1.000
_cell.angle_alpha   90.00
_cell.angle_beta   90.00
_cell.angle_gamma   90.00
#
_symmetry.space_group_name_H-M   'P 1'
#
loop_
_entity.id
_entity.type
_entity.pdbx_description
1 polymer ?
#
loop_
_entity_poly.entity_id
_entity_poly.type
_entity_poly.pdbx_seq_one_letter_code
_entity_poly.pdbx_strand_id
1 'polypeptide(L)'
;MTCSMIRFLKTSIALAMLVVAGCADGNGAGSPENDARKPEVFANTVREAIARASAEYPKAPVACAMELQNLVENLGDLSGRPTGDQTATYEEIQGIAKELVSTLNKGKASSSAKEQLDKLVELGNKLPGAEG
;
A
#
# COMPACT_ATOMS: atom_id res chain seq x y z
N MET A 1 21.48 13.29 -56.77
CA MET A 1 20.35 13.88 -57.54
C MET A 1 19.10 13.26 -56.93
N THR A 2 18.19 13.96 -56.24
CA THR A 2 17.60 15.29 -56.44
C THR A 2 17.16 15.95 -55.11
N CYS A 3 17.12 17.28 -55.16
CA CYS A 3 16.50 18.31 -54.32
C CYS A 3 15.49 17.93 -53.21
N SER A 4 15.58 18.63 -52.07
CA SER A 4 14.75 19.83 -51.85
C SER A 4 15.12 20.60 -50.58
N MET A 5 15.58 21.84 -50.78
CA MET A 5 15.52 22.92 -49.80
C MET A 5 14.07 23.31 -49.58
N ILE A 6 13.64 23.44 -48.32
CA ILE A 6 12.56 24.36 -47.97
C ILE A 6 12.95 25.08 -46.67
N ARG A 7 13.33 26.35 -46.82
CA ARG A 7 13.36 27.36 -45.77
C ARG A 7 11.95 27.98 -45.70
N PHE A 8 11.27 27.84 -44.57
CA PHE A 8 10.23 28.78 -44.11
C PHE A 8 10.59 29.12 -42.65
N LEU A 9 11.08 30.32 -42.35
CA LEU A 9 10.38 31.61 -42.32
C LEU A 9 9.40 31.69 -41.14
N LYS A 10 9.91 32.28 -40.04
CA LYS A 10 9.24 33.18 -39.08
C LYS A 10 7.81 32.84 -38.65
N THR A 11 7.68 32.37 -37.42
CA THR A 11 6.58 32.76 -36.52
C THR A 11 7.13 32.96 -35.12
N SER A 12 7.38 34.22 -34.79
CA SER A 12 7.52 34.70 -33.43
C SER A 12 6.26 34.36 -32.64
N ILE A 13 6.40 33.64 -31.52
CA ILE A 13 5.45 33.69 -30.42
C ILE A 13 6.25 34.08 -29.18
N ALA A 14 6.23 35.38 -28.90
CA ALA A 14 6.46 35.91 -27.57
C ALA A 14 5.14 35.78 -26.81
N LEU A 15 5.14 35.03 -25.71
CA LEU A 15 4.14 35.13 -24.63
C LEU A 15 4.81 34.56 -23.37
N ALA A 16 5.46 35.38 -22.56
CA ALA A 16 4.87 36.30 -21.59
C ALA A 16 4.18 35.57 -20.42
N MET A 17 4.71 35.85 -19.22
CA MET A 17 4.10 35.64 -17.91
C MET A 17 4.02 34.15 -17.51
N LEU A 18 4.28 33.74 -16.28
CA LEU A 18 4.11 34.40 -15.00
C LEU A 18 4.94 33.52 -14.04
N VAL A 19 6.08 34.00 -13.52
CA VAL A 19 6.70 33.36 -12.36
C VAL A 19 5.79 33.71 -11.20
N VAL A 20 4.77 32.87 -11.00
CA VAL A 20 3.98 32.86 -9.79
C VAL A 20 4.98 32.58 -8.67
N ALA A 21 5.14 33.58 -7.81
CA ALA A 21 5.49 33.38 -6.43
C ALA A 21 4.47 32.38 -5.83
N GLY A 22 4.78 31.10 -5.97
CA GLY A 22 4.22 30.07 -5.15
C GLY A 22 5.00 30.09 -3.85
N CYS A 23 4.42 30.70 -2.83
CA CYS A 23 4.65 30.27 -1.46
C CYS A 23 4.33 28.77 -1.42
N ALA A 24 5.35 27.92 -1.53
CA ALA A 24 5.29 26.56 -1.05
C ALA A 24 6.23 26.53 0.15
N ASP A 25 5.61 26.83 1.29
CA ASP A 25 5.93 26.37 2.62
C ASP A 25 7.10 25.39 2.64
N GLY A 26 8.17 25.77 3.33
CA GLY A 26 9.30 24.89 3.58
C GLY A 26 8.85 23.69 4.41
N ASN A 27 8.34 22.65 3.76
CA ASN A 27 8.21 21.35 4.39
C ASN A 27 9.38 20.50 3.90
N GLY A 28 10.22 20.14 4.86
CA GLY A 28 11.59 19.73 4.64
C GLY A 28 11.75 18.63 3.60
N ALA A 29 12.90 18.67 2.96
CA ALA A 29 13.55 17.50 2.39
C ALA A 29 13.69 16.44 3.51
N GLY A 30 12.65 15.65 3.71
CA GLY A 30 12.68 14.45 4.53
C GLY A 30 13.59 13.48 3.81
N SER A 31 14.77 13.25 4.38
CA SER A 31 15.67 12.21 3.90
C SER A 31 14.90 10.89 3.79
N PRO A 32 15.03 10.12 2.69
CA PRO A 32 14.29 8.87 2.47
C PRO A 32 14.55 7.81 3.56
N GLU A 33 15.53 8.03 4.42
CA GLU A 33 15.90 7.18 5.56
C GLU A 33 14.94 7.29 6.78
N ASN A 34 14.00 8.25 6.79
CA ASN A 34 13.10 8.46 7.95
C ASN A 34 11.65 7.98 7.73
N ASP A 35 11.24 7.72 6.49
CA ASP A 35 9.85 7.33 6.16
C ASP A 35 9.51 5.90 6.59
N ALA A 36 10.48 4.98 6.59
CA ALA A 36 10.28 3.59 7.03
C ALA A 36 9.97 3.45 8.54
N ARG A 37 10.16 4.52 9.34
CA ARG A 37 9.79 4.57 10.76
C ARG A 37 8.43 5.23 11.01
N LYS A 38 7.72 5.66 9.96
CA LYS A 38 6.39 6.27 10.10
C LYS A 38 5.34 5.17 10.23
N PRO A 39 4.46 5.22 11.26
CA PRO A 39 3.40 4.23 11.42
C PRO A 39 2.46 4.10 10.24
N GLU A 40 2.23 5.19 9.51
CA GLU A 40 1.37 5.22 8.32
C GLU A 40 1.94 4.41 7.15
N VAL A 41 3.27 4.41 6.97
CA VAL A 41 3.94 3.65 5.91
C VAL A 41 3.86 2.15 6.20
N PHE A 42 4.07 1.75 7.45
CA PHE A 42 3.90 0.36 7.88
C PHE A 42 2.43 -0.08 7.80
N ALA A 43 1.50 0.78 8.22
CA ALA A 43 0.07 0.54 8.09
C ALA A 43 -0.38 0.36 6.63
N ASN A 44 0.13 1.18 5.71
CA ASN A 44 -0.11 1.03 4.27
C ASN A 44 0.38 -0.32 3.76
N THR A 45 1.61 -0.70 4.12
CA THR A 45 2.18 -2.01 3.73
C THR A 45 1.28 -3.17 4.17
N VAL A 46 0.73 -3.09 5.39
CA VAL A 46 -0.19 -4.10 5.94
C VAL A 46 -1.53 -4.09 5.20
N ARG A 47 -2.11 -2.91 4.95
CA ARG A 47 -3.35 -2.78 4.17
C ARG A 47 -3.22 -3.32 2.76
N GLU A 48 -2.12 -3.01 2.07
CA GLU A 48 -1.87 -3.51 0.72
C GLU A 48 -1.78 -5.04 0.70
N ALA A 49 -1.11 -5.66 1.68
CA ALA A 49 -1.06 -7.12 1.79
C ALA A 49 -2.44 -7.73 2.03
N ILE A 50 -3.27 -7.12 2.88
CA ILE A 50 -4.66 -7.54 3.12
C ILE A 50 -5.49 -7.41 1.83
N ALA A 51 -5.34 -6.30 1.11
CA ALA A 51 -6.06 -6.06 -0.15
C ALA A 51 -5.67 -7.06 -1.23
N ARG A 52 -4.37 -7.38 -1.37
CA ARG A 52 -3.89 -8.43 -2.28
C ARG A 52 -4.46 -9.79 -1.91
N ALA A 53 -4.39 -10.19 -0.63
CA ALA A 53 -4.98 -11.45 -0.17
C ALA A 53 -6.49 -11.52 -0.45
N SER A 54 -7.22 -10.42 -0.22
CA SER A 54 -8.67 -10.34 -0.48
C SER A 54 -9.01 -10.42 -1.97
N ALA A 55 -8.19 -9.84 -2.85
CA ALA A 55 -8.39 -9.89 -4.30
C ALA A 55 -8.19 -11.31 -4.88
N GLU A 56 -7.31 -12.10 -4.28
CA GLU A 56 -7.07 -13.50 -4.65
C GLU A 56 -8.22 -14.41 -4.19
N TYR A 57 -8.92 -14.11 -3.10
CA TYR A 57 -10.05 -14.90 -2.63
C TYR A 57 -11.37 -14.52 -3.33
N PRO A 58 -12.27 -15.48 -3.65
CA PRO A 58 -12.14 -16.93 -3.51
C PRO A 58 -11.49 -17.63 -4.73
N LYS A 59 -10.96 -16.86 -5.69
CA LYS A 59 -10.51 -17.36 -7.00
C LYS A 59 -9.29 -18.28 -6.91
N ALA A 60 -8.34 -17.93 -6.03
CA ALA A 60 -7.06 -18.58 -5.84
C ALA A 60 -6.77 -18.71 -4.32
N PRO A 61 -7.42 -19.64 -3.61
CA PRO A 61 -7.29 -19.77 -2.15
C PRO A 61 -5.86 -20.08 -1.68
N VAL A 62 -5.06 -20.75 -2.52
CA VAL A 62 -3.63 -20.99 -2.26
C VAL A 62 -2.83 -19.69 -2.36
N ALA A 63 -3.06 -18.87 -3.38
CA ALA A 63 -2.41 -17.57 -3.52
C ALA A 63 -2.80 -16.62 -2.38
N CYS A 64 -4.09 -16.61 -2.00
CA CYS A 64 -4.58 -15.91 -0.82
C CYS A 64 -3.82 -16.35 0.45
N ALA A 65 -3.65 -17.66 0.67
CA ALA A 65 -2.90 -18.19 1.81
C ALA A 65 -1.41 -17.76 1.78
N MET A 66 -0.79 -17.68 0.60
CA MET A 66 0.59 -17.19 0.46
C MET A 66 0.70 -15.70 0.83
N GLU A 67 -0.20 -14.85 0.34
CA GLU A 67 -0.21 -13.42 0.68
C GLU A 67 -0.42 -13.20 2.19
N LEU A 68 -1.30 -13.98 2.81
CA LEU A 68 -1.53 -13.94 4.26
C LEU A 68 -0.33 -14.47 5.06
N GLN A 69 0.40 -15.46 4.54
CA GLN A 69 1.62 -15.96 5.17
C GLN A 69 2.71 -14.87 5.14
N ASN A 70 2.90 -14.21 4.00
CA ASN A 70 3.81 -13.07 3.87
C ASN A 70 3.43 -11.94 4.85
N LEU A 71 2.13 -11.66 4.99
CA LEU A 71 1.63 -10.70 5.97
C LEU A 71 1.98 -11.10 7.41
N VAL A 72 1.79 -12.37 7.78
CA VAL A 72 2.12 -12.88 9.11
C VAL A 72 3.61 -12.75 9.42
N GLU A 73 4.47 -13.02 8.44
CA GLU A 73 5.92 -12.87 8.56
C GLU A 73 6.32 -11.39 8.72
N ASN A 74 5.70 -10.50 7.95
CA ASN A 74 5.93 -9.06 8.06
C ASN A 74 5.47 -8.49 9.42
N LEU A 75 4.33 -8.98 9.92
CA LEU A 75 3.78 -8.68 11.25
C LEU A 75 4.44 -9.47 12.38
N GLY A 76 5.53 -10.19 12.10
CA GLY A 76 6.25 -11.08 13.02
C GLY A 76 6.65 -10.40 14.34
N ASP A 77 7.95 -10.28 14.59
CA ASP A 77 8.39 -9.50 15.75
C ASP A 77 8.00 -8.03 15.54
N LEU A 78 7.06 -7.55 16.36
CA LEU A 78 6.59 -6.16 16.34
C LEU A 78 7.50 -5.23 17.17
N SER A 79 8.48 -5.75 17.90
CA SER A 79 9.44 -4.96 18.67
C SER A 79 10.26 -4.08 17.73
N GLY A 80 10.19 -2.76 17.94
CA GLY A 80 10.86 -1.79 17.07
C GLY A 80 10.17 -1.55 15.73
N ARG A 81 8.98 -2.13 15.49
CA ARG A 81 8.12 -1.71 14.37
C ARG A 81 7.39 -0.42 14.73
N PRO A 82 7.12 0.45 13.74
CA PRO A 82 6.38 1.69 13.99
C PRO A 82 4.88 1.40 14.09
N THR A 83 4.45 0.66 15.10
CA THR A 83 3.03 0.30 15.29
C THR A 83 2.21 1.44 15.88
N GLY A 84 2.86 2.44 16.49
CA GLY A 84 2.19 3.47 17.27
C GLY A 84 1.39 2.86 18.43
N ASP A 85 0.24 3.44 18.73
CA ASP A 85 -0.69 2.92 19.76
C ASP A 85 -1.50 1.69 19.29
N GLN A 86 -1.36 1.29 18.02
CA GLN A 86 -2.17 0.25 17.38
C GLN A 86 -1.55 -1.15 17.44
N THR A 87 -0.56 -1.39 18.32
CA THR A 87 0.12 -2.71 18.44
C THR A 87 -0.87 -3.86 18.60
N ALA A 88 -1.89 -3.71 19.45
CA ALA A 88 -2.94 -4.71 19.63
C ALA A 88 -3.73 -5.01 18.34
N THR A 89 -3.96 -4.00 17.50
CA THR A 89 -4.61 -4.19 16.19
C THR A 89 -3.72 -5.00 15.24
N TYR A 90 -2.41 -4.73 15.21
CA TYR A 90 -1.47 -5.54 14.42
C TYR A 90 -1.38 -6.99 14.91
N GLU A 91 -1.40 -7.21 16.22
CA GLU A 91 -1.46 -8.57 16.80
C GLU A 91 -2.76 -9.29 16.43
N GLU A 92 -3.91 -8.59 16.46
CA GLU A 92 -5.19 -9.16 16.03
C GLU A 92 -5.19 -9.52 14.53
N ILE A 93 -4.65 -8.64 13.68
CA ILE A 93 -4.46 -8.91 12.24
C ILE A 93 -3.58 -10.14 12.05
N GLN A 94 -2.45 -10.23 12.76
CA GLN A 94 -1.55 -11.37 12.67
C GLN A 94 -2.23 -12.68 13.10
N GLY A 95 -3.02 -12.65 14.19
CA GLY A 95 -3.77 -13.79 14.69
C GLY A 95 -4.78 -14.30 13.66
N ILE A 96 -5.63 -13.42 13.14
CA ILE A 96 -6.64 -13.78 12.14
C ILE A 96 -5.97 -14.30 10.86
N ALA A 97 -4.90 -13.65 10.39
CA ALA A 97 -4.17 -14.11 9.20
C ALA A 97 -3.58 -15.52 9.39
N LYS A 98 -3.01 -15.84 10.56
CA LYS A 98 -2.53 -17.20 10.88
C LYS A 98 -3.65 -18.25 10.83
N GLU A 99 -4.80 -17.95 11.43
CA GLU A 99 -5.95 -18.86 11.41
C GLU A 99 -6.48 -19.06 9.98
N LEU A 100 -6.49 -18.00 9.19
CA LEU A 100 -6.97 -18.01 7.82
C LEU A 100 -6.05 -18.84 6.90
N VAL A 101 -4.73 -18.67 7.02
CA VAL A 101 -3.74 -19.52 6.33
C VAL A 101 -3.95 -20.99 6.66
N SER A 102 -4.14 -21.32 7.94
CA SER A 102 -4.42 -22.69 8.39
C SER A 102 -5.71 -23.25 7.80
N THR A 103 -6.73 -22.41 7.64
CA THR A 103 -8.03 -22.79 7.05
C THR A 103 -7.93 -23.00 5.54
N LEU A 104 -7.28 -22.07 4.82
CA LEU A 104 -7.13 -22.13 3.37
C LEU A 104 -6.19 -23.26 2.92
N ASN A 105 -5.11 -23.53 3.67
CA ASN A 105 -4.20 -24.66 3.39
C ASN A 105 -4.86 -26.04 3.56
N LYS A 106 -5.96 -26.13 4.32
CA LYS A 106 -6.78 -27.34 4.41
C LYS A 106 -7.74 -27.51 3.22
N GLY A 107 -7.65 -26.64 2.21
CA GLY A 107 -8.50 -26.67 1.01
C GLY A 107 -9.94 -26.23 1.25
N LYS A 108 -10.24 -25.58 2.39
CA LYS A 108 -11.60 -25.18 2.77
C LYS A 108 -11.85 -23.71 2.44
N ALA A 109 -12.29 -23.44 1.21
CA ALA A 109 -13.04 -22.21 0.95
C ALA A 109 -14.37 -22.30 1.71
N SER A 110 -14.66 -21.33 2.57
CA SER A 110 -15.85 -21.33 3.43
C SER A 110 -16.33 -19.91 3.69
N SER A 111 -17.60 -19.74 4.03
CA SER A 111 -18.13 -18.43 4.46
C SER A 111 -17.32 -17.84 5.62
N SER A 112 -16.85 -18.69 6.52
CA SER A 112 -15.97 -18.29 7.62
C SER A 112 -14.65 -17.66 7.14
N ALA A 113 -14.03 -18.19 6.08
CA ALA A 113 -12.82 -17.59 5.51
C ALA A 113 -13.10 -16.21 4.86
N LYS A 114 -14.29 -16.04 4.27
CA LYS A 114 -14.72 -14.74 3.75
C LYS A 114 -14.91 -13.73 4.89
N GLU A 115 -15.63 -14.12 5.95
CA GLU A 115 -15.87 -13.25 7.12
C GLU A 115 -14.57 -12.83 7.80
N GLN A 116 -13.60 -13.75 7.91
CA GLN A 116 -12.28 -13.43 8.44
C GLN A 116 -11.48 -12.47 7.53
N LEU A 117 -11.56 -12.61 6.20
CA LEU A 117 -10.98 -11.64 5.26
C LEU A 117 -11.63 -10.26 5.36
N ASP A 118 -12.96 -10.21 5.43
CA ASP A 118 -13.70 -8.96 5.59
C ASP A 118 -13.28 -8.28 6.93
N LYS A 119 -13.14 -9.06 8.02
CA LYS A 119 -12.62 -8.56 9.29
C LYS A 119 -11.17 -8.04 9.20
N LEU A 120 -10.30 -8.70 8.43
CA LEU A 120 -8.94 -8.21 8.19
C LEU A 120 -8.96 -6.86 7.47
N VAL A 121 -9.83 -6.68 6.46
CA VAL A 121 -10.00 -5.40 5.76
C VAL A 121 -10.47 -4.32 6.73
N GLU A 122 -11.45 -4.62 7.58
CA GLU A 122 -11.93 -3.67 8.61
C GLU A 122 -10.82 -3.27 9.60
N LEU A 123 -10.02 -4.22 10.07
CA LEU A 123 -8.89 -3.93 10.95
C LEU A 123 -7.80 -3.13 10.23
N GLY A 124 -7.51 -3.45 8.96
CA GLY A 124 -6.59 -2.68 8.12
C GLY A 124 -7.02 -1.22 7.98
N ASN A 125 -8.31 -0.97 7.81
CA ASN A 125 -8.88 0.38 7.72
C ASN A 125 -8.87 1.15 9.06
N LYS A 126 -8.65 0.48 10.18
CA LYS A 126 -8.44 1.12 11.50
C LYS A 126 -6.98 1.50 11.76
N LEU A 127 -6.05 1.07 10.89
CA LEU A 127 -4.64 1.46 10.98
C LEU A 127 -4.44 2.93 10.56
N PRO A 128 -3.40 3.61 11.05
CA PRO A 128 -3.16 5.02 10.71
C PRO A 128 -2.96 5.24 9.20
N GLY A 129 -3.34 6.43 8.74
CA GLY A 129 -3.25 6.81 7.33
C GLY A 129 -4.27 6.13 6.41
N ALA A 130 -5.36 5.60 6.96
CA ALA A 130 -6.48 5.03 6.20
C ALA A 130 -7.22 6.06 5.31
N GLU A 131 -7.00 7.36 5.56
CA GLU A 131 -7.49 8.45 4.72
C GLU A 131 -6.43 8.81 3.67
N GLY A 132 -6.77 8.51 2.41
CA GLY A 132 -6.01 8.83 1.21
C GLY A 132 -6.84 8.56 -0.03
#